data_AF-A0A6G1RZ14-F1
#
_entry.id   AF-A0A6G1RZ14-F1
#
_cell.length_a   1.000
_cell.length_b   1.000
_cell.length_c   1.000
_cell.angle_alpha   90.00
_cell.angle_beta   90.00
_cell.angle_gamma   90.00
#
_symmetry.space_group_name_H-M   'P 1'
#
loop_
_entity.id
_entity.type
_entity.pdbx_description
1 polymer ?
#
loop_
_entity_poly.entity_id
_entity_poly.type
_entity_poly.pdbx_seq_one_letter_code
_entity_poly.pdbx_strand_id
1 'polypeptide(L)'
;GRYLAALEAVQQELEALEEEAARAFRRLRARFRLRRRPHLRRRHRLIQHIPGFWVTTFLNHPQLSAAISDRDEDALSYMTSLQVEEFGQAWAGCRIRFGFGINPYFQNRVVAKEFVRGPSGHLVSHSTPIRWWAGQDPHFLA
;
A
#
# COMPACT_ATOMS: atom_id res chain seq x y z
N GLY A 1 45.18 -14.70 5.76
CA GLY A 1 45.93 -15.78 5.05
C GLY A 1 45.45 -15.90 3.62
N ARG A 2 46.22 -16.48 2.69
CA ARG A 2 45.90 -16.50 1.24
C ARG A 2 44.48 -16.95 0.88
N TYR A 3 43.93 -17.92 1.61
CA TYR A 3 42.56 -18.42 1.38
C TYR A 3 41.48 -17.45 1.85
N LEU A 4 41.75 -16.66 2.91
CA LEU A 4 40.82 -15.62 3.36
C LEU A 4 40.70 -14.51 2.31
N ALA A 5 41.82 -14.06 1.75
CA ALA A 5 41.83 -13.08 0.67
C ALA A 5 41.15 -13.59 -0.61
N ALA A 6 41.35 -14.88 -0.96
CA ALA A 6 40.66 -15.50 -2.07
C ALA A 6 39.13 -15.59 -1.83
N LEU A 7 38.71 -15.92 -0.61
CA LEU A 7 37.29 -15.94 -0.24
C LEU A 7 36.66 -14.54 -0.28
N GLU A 8 37.35 -13.52 0.21
CA GLU A 8 36.91 -12.11 0.13
C GLU A 8 36.73 -11.65 -1.33
N ALA A 9 37.64 -12.03 -2.22
CA ALA A 9 37.51 -11.72 -3.65
C ALA A 9 36.27 -12.37 -4.27
N VAL A 10 36.01 -13.65 -3.98
CA VAL A 10 34.80 -14.35 -4.44
C VAL A 10 33.54 -13.70 -3.87
N GLN A 11 33.55 -13.29 -2.61
CA GLN A 11 32.42 -12.61 -1.98
C GLN A 11 32.10 -11.28 -2.67
N GLN A 12 33.13 -10.50 -3.04
CA GLN A 12 32.95 -9.24 -3.78
C GLN A 12 32.37 -9.48 -5.19
N GLU A 13 32.79 -10.54 -5.88
CA GLU A 13 32.24 -10.92 -7.18
C GLU A 13 30.77 -11.33 -7.08
N LEU A 14 30.40 -12.08 -6.03
CA LEU A 14 29.01 -12.45 -5.76
C LEU A 14 28.13 -11.23 -5.48
N GLU A 15 28.59 -10.32 -4.62
CA GLU A 15 27.87 -9.07 -4.31
C GLU A 15 27.66 -8.19 -5.56
N ALA A 16 28.67 -8.12 -6.43
CA ALA A 16 28.55 -7.41 -7.70
C ALA A 16 27.48 -8.03 -8.62
N LEU A 17 27.43 -9.35 -8.70
CA LEU A 17 26.42 -10.08 -9.48
C LEU A 17 25.00 -9.89 -8.91
N GLU A 18 24.84 -9.97 -7.58
CA GLU A 18 23.56 -9.73 -6.91
C GLU A 18 23.05 -8.32 -7.15
N GLU A 19 23.94 -7.31 -7.09
CA GLU A 19 23.57 -5.92 -7.35
C GLU A 19 23.23 -5.69 -8.83
N GLU A 20 23.88 -6.37 -9.78
CA GLU A 20 23.47 -6.36 -11.19
C GLU A 20 22.06 -6.93 -11.37
N ALA A 21 21.78 -8.10 -10.79
CA ALA A 21 20.45 -8.71 -10.83
C ALA A 21 19.39 -7.80 -10.20
N ALA A 22 19.69 -7.19 -9.06
CA ALA A 22 18.81 -6.24 -8.40
C ALA A 22 18.52 -5.01 -9.28
N ARG A 23 19.53 -4.46 -9.97
CA ARG A 23 19.36 -3.36 -10.95
C ARG A 23 18.47 -3.77 -12.11
N ALA A 24 18.69 -4.95 -12.69
CA ALA A 24 17.88 -5.47 -13.80
C ALA A 24 16.41 -5.62 -13.38
N PHE A 25 16.16 -6.21 -12.21
CA PHE A 25 14.80 -6.36 -11.66
C PHE A 25 14.13 -5.00 -11.39
N ARG A 26 14.86 -4.03 -10.80
CA ARG A 26 14.36 -2.67 -10.58
C ARG A 26 13.93 -1.99 -11.90
N ARG A 27 14.75 -2.11 -12.95
CA ARG A 27 14.43 -1.56 -14.29
C ARG A 27 13.20 -2.22 -14.89
N LEU A 28 13.10 -3.55 -14.81
CA LEU A 28 11.96 -4.31 -15.32
C LEU A 28 10.66 -3.91 -14.60
N ARG A 29 10.69 -3.88 -13.26
CA ARG A 29 9.54 -3.47 -12.43
C ARG A 29 9.11 -2.04 -12.73
N ALA A 30 10.04 -1.11 -12.89
CA ALA A 30 9.74 0.28 -13.25
C ALA A 30 9.04 0.39 -14.62
N ARG A 31 9.56 -0.34 -15.64
CA ARG A 31 8.94 -0.39 -16.98
C ARG A 31 7.49 -0.88 -16.91
N PHE A 32 7.25 -1.99 -16.22
CA PHE A 32 5.89 -2.54 -16.10
C PHE A 32 4.98 -1.70 -15.21
N ARG A 33 5.51 -1.01 -14.18
CA ARG A 33 4.75 -0.04 -13.40
C ARG A 33 4.20 1.06 -14.30
N LEU A 34 5.02 1.66 -15.17
CA LEU A 34 4.59 2.68 -16.12
C LEU A 34 3.52 2.15 -17.08
N ARG A 35 3.72 0.95 -17.64
CA ARG A 35 2.74 0.31 -18.53
C ARG A 35 1.42 0.00 -17.83
N ARG A 36 1.42 -0.36 -16.54
CA ARG A 36 0.21 -0.65 -15.76
C ARG A 36 -0.63 0.60 -15.45
N ARG A 37 0.00 1.79 -15.33
CA ARG A 37 -0.70 3.05 -14.97
C ARG A 37 -1.95 3.35 -15.81
N PRO A 38 -1.91 3.36 -17.16
CA PRO A 38 -3.11 3.63 -17.96
C PRO A 38 -4.22 2.59 -17.74
N HIS A 39 -3.87 1.32 -17.58
CA HIS A 39 -4.85 0.26 -17.28
C HIS A 39 -5.49 0.44 -15.90
N LEU A 40 -4.69 0.75 -14.88
CA LEU A 40 -5.20 1.00 -13.53
C LEU A 40 -6.10 2.25 -13.49
N ARG A 41 -5.75 3.32 -14.22
CA ARG A 41 -6.61 4.51 -14.38
C ARG A 41 -7.92 4.18 -15.06
N ARG A 42 -7.90 3.38 -16.15
CA ARG A 42 -9.12 2.93 -16.83
C ARG A 42 -9.98 2.08 -15.90
N ARG A 43 -9.37 1.12 -15.18
CA ARG A 43 -10.06 0.28 -14.18
C ARG A 43 -10.71 1.12 -13.10
N HIS A 44 -10.00 2.11 -12.55
CA HIS A 44 -10.53 3.03 -11.55
C HIS A 44 -11.77 3.78 -12.05
N ARG A 45 -11.74 4.34 -13.28
CA ARG A 45 -12.91 5.00 -13.87
C ARG A 45 -14.11 4.06 -14.03
N LEU A 46 -13.88 2.81 -14.44
CA LEU A 46 -14.96 1.83 -14.58
C LEU A 46 -15.57 1.48 -13.22
N ILE A 47 -14.74 1.25 -12.20
CA ILE A 47 -15.18 0.93 -10.84
C ILE A 47 -16.06 2.06 -10.25
N GLN A 48 -15.80 3.33 -10.58
CA GLN A 48 -16.63 4.45 -10.12
C GLN A 48 -18.10 4.36 -10.55
N HIS A 49 -18.42 3.54 -11.57
CA HIS A 49 -19.78 3.34 -12.06
C HIS A 49 -20.45 2.08 -11.46
N ILE A 50 -19.80 1.40 -10.51
CA ILE A 50 -20.32 0.22 -9.82
C ILE A 50 -20.55 0.61 -8.35
N PRO A 51 -21.79 0.94 -7.96
CA PRO A 51 -22.11 1.27 -6.58
C PRO A 51 -21.72 0.13 -5.62
N GLY A 52 -21.16 0.48 -4.46
CA GLY A 52 -20.79 -0.49 -3.42
C GLY A 52 -19.58 -1.39 -3.76
N PHE A 53 -18.92 -1.21 -4.91
CA PHE A 53 -17.88 -2.14 -5.38
C PHE A 53 -16.83 -2.49 -4.31
N TRP A 54 -16.27 -1.49 -3.62
CA TRP A 54 -15.18 -1.72 -2.67
C TRP A 54 -15.64 -2.37 -1.37
N VAL A 55 -16.77 -1.94 -0.80
CA VAL A 55 -17.31 -2.58 0.41
C VAL A 55 -17.66 -4.04 0.12
N THR A 56 -18.36 -4.32 -0.99
CA THR A 56 -18.66 -5.69 -1.40
C THR A 56 -17.40 -6.52 -1.65
N THR A 57 -16.37 -5.92 -2.26
CA THR A 57 -15.07 -6.61 -2.47
C THR A 57 -14.41 -6.98 -1.15
N PHE A 58 -14.43 -6.10 -0.15
CA PHE A 58 -13.83 -6.37 1.15
C PHE A 58 -14.60 -7.42 1.95
N LEU A 59 -15.93 -7.36 1.95
CA LEU A 59 -16.78 -8.34 2.63
C LEU A 59 -16.70 -9.74 2.01
N ASN A 60 -16.42 -9.82 0.71
CA ASN A 60 -16.22 -11.11 0.03
C ASN A 60 -14.84 -11.73 0.28
N HIS A 61 -13.91 -11.04 0.96
CA HIS A 61 -12.59 -11.57 1.29
C HIS A 61 -12.55 -12.06 2.76
N PRO A 62 -12.43 -13.38 3.01
CA PRO A 62 -12.64 -13.95 4.36
C PRO A 62 -11.80 -13.32 5.48
N GLN A 63 -10.54 -12.99 5.22
CA GLN A 63 -9.66 -12.38 6.24
C GLN A 63 -9.96 -10.90 6.49
N LEU A 64 -10.52 -10.20 5.50
CA LEU A 64 -10.81 -8.77 5.62
C LEU A 64 -12.19 -8.57 6.24
N SER A 65 -13.19 -9.36 5.82
CA SER A 65 -14.53 -9.33 6.39
C SER A 65 -14.53 -9.61 7.90
N ALA A 66 -13.71 -10.56 8.36
CA ALA A 66 -13.57 -10.86 9.78
C ALA A 66 -13.06 -9.69 10.64
N ALA A 67 -12.46 -8.67 10.02
CA ALA A 67 -11.93 -7.48 10.70
C ALA A 67 -12.83 -6.24 10.52
N ILE A 68 -13.97 -6.37 9.85
CA ILE A 68 -14.90 -5.26 9.54
C ILE A 68 -16.12 -5.41 10.45
N SER A 69 -16.38 -4.41 11.30
CA SER A 69 -17.63 -4.32 12.07
C SER A 69 -18.78 -3.77 11.22
N ASP A 70 -20.02 -3.90 11.68
CA ASP A 70 -21.21 -3.33 11.01
C ASP A 70 -21.05 -1.81 10.77
N ARG A 71 -20.40 -1.10 11.71
CA ARG A 71 -20.11 0.32 11.57
C ARG A 71 -19.05 0.59 10.50
N ASP A 72 -18.01 -0.23 10.46
CA ASP A 72 -16.96 -0.11 9.43
C ASP A 72 -17.54 -0.40 8.04
N GLU A 73 -18.43 -1.38 7.93
CA GLU A 73 -19.15 -1.69 6.70
C GLU A 73 -19.92 -0.47 6.18
N ASP A 74 -20.71 0.19 7.03
CA ASP A 74 -21.43 1.39 6.63
C ASP A 74 -20.49 2.54 6.24
N ALA A 75 -19.39 2.75 6.98
CA ALA A 75 -18.38 3.74 6.59
C ALA A 75 -17.70 3.39 5.25
N LEU A 76 -17.41 2.10 5.01
CA LEU A 76 -16.84 1.59 3.76
C LEU A 76 -17.82 1.68 2.59
N SER A 77 -19.12 1.74 2.82
CA SER A 77 -20.13 1.97 1.77
C SER A 77 -19.90 3.30 1.03
N TYR A 78 -19.31 4.30 1.71
CA TYR A 78 -18.94 5.60 1.15
C TYR A 78 -17.58 5.58 0.42
N MET A 79 -16.91 4.43 0.34
CA MET A 79 -15.61 4.31 -0.31
C MET A 79 -15.74 4.39 -1.84
N THR A 80 -15.04 5.35 -2.43
CA THR A 80 -15.05 5.61 -3.87
C THR A 80 -13.85 5.02 -4.60
N SER A 81 -12.75 4.74 -3.89
CA SER A 81 -11.53 4.24 -4.52
C SER A 81 -10.54 3.59 -3.58
N LEU A 82 -9.82 2.59 -4.10
CA LEU A 82 -8.61 2.02 -3.51
C LEU A 82 -7.43 2.20 -4.47
N GLN A 83 -6.33 2.75 -3.97
CA GLN A 83 -5.08 2.87 -4.73
C GLN A 83 -3.95 2.27 -3.91
N VAL A 84 -3.17 1.40 -4.54
CA VAL A 84 -1.95 0.82 -3.95
C VAL A 84 -0.78 1.25 -4.82
N GLU A 85 0.12 2.02 -4.23
CA GLU A 85 1.26 2.62 -4.90
C GLU A 85 2.56 2.18 -4.24
N GLU A 86 3.46 1.67 -5.05
CA GLU A 86 4.84 1.42 -4.65
C GLU A 86 5.66 2.68 -4.92
N PHE A 87 6.50 3.08 -3.98
CA PHE A 87 7.38 4.23 -4.09
C PHE A 87 8.80 3.94 -3.55
N GLY A 88 9.72 4.86 -3.77
CA GLY A 88 11.12 4.71 -3.40
C GLY A 88 11.95 3.90 -4.42
N GLN A 89 13.23 4.29 -4.58
CA GLN A 89 14.18 3.60 -5.45
C GLN A 89 15.10 2.66 -4.67
N ALA A 90 15.69 3.14 -3.57
CA ALA A 90 16.55 2.36 -2.69
C ALA A 90 15.75 1.58 -1.61
N TRP A 91 14.74 2.22 -1.03
CA TRP A 91 13.87 1.64 -0.01
C TRP A 91 12.46 1.49 -0.56
N ALA A 92 12.04 0.25 -0.84
CA ALA A 92 10.72 0.00 -1.37
C ALA A 92 9.66 0.35 -0.31
N GLY A 93 8.88 1.39 -0.57
CA GLY A 93 7.71 1.77 0.20
C GLY A 93 6.43 1.33 -0.49
N CYS A 94 5.39 1.06 0.31
CA CYS A 94 4.04 0.79 -0.15
C CYS A 94 3.08 1.79 0.50
N ARG A 95 2.22 2.42 -0.30
CA ARG A 95 1.18 3.35 0.14
C ARG A 95 -0.16 2.83 -0.32
N ILE A 96 -1.06 2.62 0.62
CA ILE A 96 -2.44 2.24 0.38
C ILE A 96 -3.30 3.48 0.67
N ARG A 97 -4.10 3.91 -0.30
CA ARG A 97 -4.99 5.07 -0.19
C ARG A 97 -6.43 4.63 -0.38
N PHE A 98 -7.25 4.92 0.62
CA PHE A 98 -8.69 4.73 0.64
C PHE A 98 -9.34 6.08 0.38
N GLY A 99 -10.02 6.24 -0.75
CA GLY A 99 -10.77 7.44 -1.08
C GLY A 99 -12.23 7.30 -0.69
N PHE A 100 -12.81 8.33 -0.09
CA PHE A 100 -14.17 8.37 0.43
C PHE A 100 -14.95 9.56 -0.14
N GLY A 101 -16.25 9.35 -0.34
CA GLY A 101 -17.22 10.42 -0.51
C GLY A 101 -17.50 11.15 0.82
N ILE A 102 -18.39 12.14 0.77
CA ILE A 102 -18.93 12.76 1.99
C ILE A 102 -19.68 11.69 2.77
N ASN A 103 -19.39 11.57 4.07
CA ASN A 103 -19.94 10.55 4.96
C ASN A 103 -20.12 11.12 6.38
N PRO A 104 -20.98 10.50 7.21
CA PRO A 104 -21.31 11.00 8.55
C PRO A 104 -20.27 10.67 9.62
N TYR A 105 -19.18 9.95 9.31
CA TYR A 105 -18.20 9.46 10.28
C TYR A 105 -17.00 10.37 10.44
N PHE A 106 -16.38 10.78 9.32
CA PHE A 106 -15.15 11.57 9.32
C PHE A 106 -15.06 12.54 8.14
N GLN A 107 -14.20 13.54 8.29
CA GLN A 107 -13.97 14.61 7.32
C GLN A 107 -13.01 14.19 6.18
N ASN A 108 -12.25 13.11 6.36
CA ASN A 108 -11.22 12.70 5.42
C ASN A 108 -11.84 12.27 4.08
N ARG A 109 -11.44 12.92 2.98
CA ARG A 109 -11.68 12.40 1.62
C ARG A 109 -10.72 11.28 1.24
N VAL A 110 -9.57 11.21 1.91
CA VAL A 110 -8.58 10.14 1.74
C VAL A 110 -8.00 9.77 3.10
N VAL A 111 -7.97 8.47 3.39
CA VAL A 111 -7.20 7.87 4.48
C VAL A 111 -6.09 7.05 3.83
N ALA A 112 -4.84 7.25 4.24
CA ALA A 112 -3.70 6.52 3.70
C ALA A 112 -2.91 5.81 4.79
N LYS A 113 -2.38 4.63 4.44
CA LYS A 113 -1.42 3.88 5.22
C LYS A 113 -0.16 3.68 4.38
N GLU A 114 0.97 4.06 4.92
CA GLU A 114 2.28 3.98 4.29
C GLU A 114 3.18 3.04 5.08
N PHE A 115 3.92 2.22 4.36
CA PHE A 115 4.88 1.27 4.89
C PHE A 115 6.21 1.54 4.20
N VAL A 116 7.26 1.82 4.96
CA VAL A 116 8.61 2.09 4.45
C VAL A 116 9.59 1.19 5.19
N ARG A 117 10.40 0.45 4.45
CA ARG A 117 11.50 -0.32 5.04
C ARG A 117 12.71 0.60 5.21
N GLY A 118 13.12 0.84 6.45
CA GLY A 118 14.28 1.67 6.77
C GLY A 118 15.62 0.98 6.51
N PRO A 119 16.74 1.71 6.66
CA PRO A 119 18.08 1.18 6.38
C PRO A 119 18.50 -0.04 7.19
N SER A 120 18.01 -0.13 8.43
CA SER A 120 18.21 -1.25 9.34
C SER A 120 17.31 -2.46 9.03
N GLY A 121 16.51 -2.41 7.97
CA GLY A 121 15.54 -3.46 7.62
C GLY A 121 14.22 -3.38 8.39
N HIS A 122 14.12 -2.53 9.43
CA HIS A 122 12.88 -2.30 10.18
C HIS A 122 11.78 -1.66 9.32
N LEU A 123 10.53 -2.11 9.51
CA LEU A 123 9.36 -1.56 8.84
C LEU A 123 8.78 -0.41 9.67
N VAL A 124 8.76 0.79 9.10
CA VAL A 124 8.09 1.95 9.68
C VAL A 124 6.75 2.14 8.99
N SER A 125 5.70 2.44 9.76
CA SER A 125 4.38 2.73 9.21
C SER A 125 3.93 4.15 9.57
N HIS A 126 3.35 4.85 8.59
CA HIS A 126 2.70 6.14 8.79
C HIS A 126 1.23 6.04 8.36
N SER A 127 0.33 6.66 9.12
CA SER A 127 -1.10 6.64 8.82
C SER A 127 -1.63 8.06 8.79
N THR A 128 -2.57 8.35 7.91
CA THR A 128 -3.35 9.59 7.98
C THR A 128 -4.17 9.58 9.27
N PRO A 129 -4.06 10.59 10.15
CA PRO A 129 -4.96 10.74 11.28
C PRO A 129 -6.40 10.91 10.76
N ILE A 130 -7.33 10.14 11.33
CA ILE A 130 -8.74 10.26 10.99
C ILE A 130 -9.30 11.46 11.76
N ARG A 131 -9.95 12.37 11.04
CA ARG A 131 -10.64 13.54 11.57
C ARG A 131 -12.11 13.20 11.72
N TRP A 132 -12.44 12.56 12.84
CA TRP A 132 -13.80 12.18 13.18
C TRP A 132 -14.69 13.40 13.35
N TRP A 133 -15.97 13.26 13.01
CA TRP A 133 -16.98 14.21 13.44
C TRP A 133 -17.26 14.05 14.94
N ALA A 134 -17.89 15.05 15.56
CA ALA A 134 -18.24 15.00 16.97
C ALA A 134 -19.12 13.76 17.27
N GLY A 135 -18.77 13.02 18.33
CA GLY A 135 -19.46 11.78 18.70
C GLY A 135 -19.22 10.58 17.78
N GLN A 136 -18.33 10.70 16.79
CA GLN A 136 -18.02 9.62 15.86
C GLN A 136 -16.68 8.95 16.11
N ASP A 137 -15.84 9.47 17.01
CA ASP A 137 -14.55 8.86 17.31
C ASP A 137 -14.73 7.57 18.15
N PRO A 138 -14.37 6.39 17.61
CA PRO A 138 -14.56 5.12 18.30
C PRO A 138 -13.74 4.99 19.58
N HIS A 139 -12.66 5.75 19.76
CA HIS A 139 -11.84 5.69 20.99
C HIS A 139 -12.55 6.33 22.20
N PHE A 140 -13.56 7.16 21.97
CA PHE A 140 -14.37 7.80 23.00
C PHE A 140 -15.77 7.20 23.12
N LEU A 141 -16.05 6.11 22.39
CA LEU A 141 -17.32 5.39 22.39
C LEU A 141 -17.22 4.01 23.05
N ALA A 142 -16.06 3.66 23.61
CA ALA A 142 -15.79 2.44 24.36
C ALA A 142 -15.76 2.70 25.87
#